data_AF-A0A5E8B4F0-F1
#
_entry.id   AF-A0A5E8B4F0-F1
#
_cell.length_a   1.000
_cell.length_b   1.000
_cell.length_c   1.000
_cell.angle_alpha   90.00
_cell.angle_beta   90.00
_cell.angle_gamma   90.00
#
_symmetry.space_group_name_H-M   'P 1'
#
loop_
_entity.id
_entity.type
_entity.pdbx_description
1 polymer ?
#
loop_
_entity_poly.entity_id
_entity_poly.type
_entity_poly.pdbx_seq_one_letter_code
_entity_poly.pdbx_strand_id
1 'polypeptide(L)'
;MKPAHHSPEKIQGAIDVIVDGGVKGGAAGLVAGAISHFVAQKYSPKYRSLTVQFRTFIQLAFVITGACWVIDNNLLAYERQISREQRELRIKKMEDLANDYYTFASQPGGKKPAGTVSQAVEDLKATEKIATSASVAPAQSSSE
;
A
#
# COMPACT_ATOMS: atom_id res chain seq x y z
N MET A 1 -2.71 14.61 2.36
CA MET A 1 -2.20 13.37 3.00
C MET A 1 -0.98 12.93 2.23
N LYS A 2 0.21 12.88 2.85
CA LYS A 2 1.43 12.41 2.18
C LYS A 2 1.29 10.90 1.97
N PRO A 3 1.34 10.40 0.73
CA PRO A 3 1.09 8.99 0.50
C PRO A 3 2.30 8.14 0.95
N ALA A 4 2.03 6.95 1.48
CA ALA A 4 2.94 6.19 2.36
C ALA A 4 4.19 5.57 1.69
N HIS A 5 4.54 5.96 0.46
CA HIS A 5 5.51 5.28 -0.40
C HIS A 5 6.95 5.85 -0.37
N HIS A 6 7.41 6.40 0.75
CA HIS A 6 8.78 6.94 0.88
C HIS A 6 9.64 6.33 2.00
N SER A 7 9.13 5.36 2.74
CA SER A 7 9.96 4.55 3.65
C SER A 7 10.32 3.23 2.94
N PRO A 8 11.60 2.94 2.64
CA PRO A 8 12.01 1.73 1.92
C PRO A 8 11.56 0.44 2.62
N GLU A 9 11.43 0.47 3.95
CA GLU A 9 10.89 -0.63 4.76
C GLU A 9 9.45 -1.01 4.40
N LYS A 10 8.56 -0.03 4.16
CA LYS A 10 7.16 -0.31 3.80
C LYS A 10 7.00 -0.83 2.37
N ILE A 11 7.96 -0.52 1.51
CA ILE A 11 8.01 -1.06 0.15
C ILE A 11 8.39 -2.53 0.19
N GLN A 12 9.38 -2.90 1.01
CA GLN A 12 9.77 -4.30 1.20
C GLN A 12 8.63 -5.13 1.79
N GLY A 13 7.96 -4.63 2.83
CA GLY A 13 6.79 -5.31 3.39
C GLY A 13 5.66 -5.52 2.36
N ALA A 14 5.39 -4.53 1.51
CA ALA A 14 4.41 -4.69 0.44
C ALA A 14 4.82 -5.73 -0.60
N ILE A 15 6.10 -5.79 -0.98
CA ILE A 15 6.62 -6.78 -1.94
C ILE A 15 6.46 -8.20 -1.38
N ASP A 16 6.82 -8.43 -0.11
CA ASP A 16 6.70 -9.74 0.52
C ASP A 16 5.26 -10.24 0.54
N VAL A 17 4.32 -9.34 0.86
CA VAL A 17 2.89 -9.61 0.89
C VAL A 17 2.35 -9.97 -0.52
N ILE A 18 2.84 -9.29 -1.56
CA ILE A 18 2.49 -9.58 -2.96
C ILE A 18 3.06 -10.93 -3.39
N VAL A 19 4.32 -11.22 -3.09
CA VAL A 19 4.97 -12.49 -3.49
C VAL A 19 4.30 -13.67 -2.81
N ASP A 20 4.09 -13.60 -1.49
CA ASP A 20 3.42 -14.66 -0.73
C ASP A 20 1.97 -14.86 -1.19
N GLY A 21 1.23 -13.76 -1.40
CA GLY A 21 -0.12 -13.80 -1.93
C GLY A 21 -0.20 -14.39 -3.34
N GLY A 22 0.76 -14.04 -4.20
CA GLY A 22 0.84 -14.53 -5.57
C GLY A 22 1.16 -16.02 -5.66
N VAL A 23 2.09 -16.50 -4.84
CA VAL A 23 2.42 -17.94 -4.80
C VAL A 23 1.23 -18.75 -4.26
N LYS A 24 0.63 -18.31 -3.15
CA LYS A 24 -0.52 -19.01 -2.54
C LYS A 24 -1.75 -18.98 -3.45
N GLY A 25 -2.10 -17.81 -3.97
CA GLY A 25 -3.24 -17.61 -4.86
C GLY A 25 -3.05 -18.29 -6.22
N GLY A 26 -1.83 -18.25 -6.77
CA GLY A 26 -1.47 -18.95 -8.01
C GLY A 26 -1.54 -20.47 -7.85
N ALA A 27 -1.04 -21.02 -6.74
CA ALA A 27 -1.15 -22.45 -6.43
C ALA A 27 -2.62 -22.90 -6.29
N ALA A 28 -3.44 -22.12 -5.57
CA ALA A 28 -4.87 -22.39 -5.45
C ALA A 28 -5.59 -22.29 -6.80
N GLY A 29 -5.26 -21.28 -7.61
CA GLY A 29 -5.78 -21.11 -8.97
C GLY A 29 -5.39 -22.25 -9.90
N LEU A 30 -4.21 -22.83 -9.75
CA LEU A 30 -3.76 -23.99 -10.52
C LEU A 30 -4.59 -25.23 -10.18
N VAL A 31 -4.84 -25.49 -8.90
CA VAL A 31 -5.70 -26.60 -8.46
C VAL A 31 -7.12 -26.40 -8.98
N ALA A 32 -7.69 -25.19 -8.85
CA ALA A 32 -9.00 -24.86 -9.37
C ALA A 32 -9.09 -25.03 -10.90
N GLY A 33 -8.05 -24.59 -11.62
CA GLY A 33 -7.93 -24.76 -13.06
C GLY A 33 -7.84 -26.23 -13.50
N ALA A 34 -7.13 -27.06 -12.74
CA ALA A 34 -7.03 -28.50 -13.01
C ALA A 34 -8.37 -29.21 -12.80
N ILE A 35 -9.08 -28.89 -11.71
CA ILE A 35 -10.42 -29.42 -11.44
C ILE A 35 -11.40 -28.98 -12.53
N SER A 36 -11.42 -27.68 -12.85
CA SER A 36 -12.24 -27.11 -13.92
C SER A 36 -11.99 -27.81 -15.26
N HIS A 37 -10.73 -28.07 -15.58
CA HIS A 37 -10.35 -28.79 -16.79
C HIS A 37 -10.89 -30.23 -16.81
N PHE A 38 -10.76 -30.96 -15.70
CA PHE A 38 -11.25 -32.34 -15.60
C PHE A 38 -12.79 -32.42 -15.69
N VAL A 39 -13.49 -31.51 -15.01
CA VAL A 39 -14.95 -31.40 -15.06
C VAL A 39 -15.43 -31.04 -16.47
N ALA A 40 -14.82 -30.03 -17.10
CA ALA A 40 -15.17 -29.60 -18.44
C ALA A 40 -14.95 -30.71 -19.48
N GLN A 41 -13.88 -31.50 -19.33
CA GLN A 41 -13.58 -32.62 -20.23
C GLN A 41 -14.55 -33.81 -20.07
N LYS A 42 -15.10 -34.02 -18.87
CA LYS A 42 -16.09 -35.07 -18.59
C LYS A 42 -17.50 -34.70 -19.03
N TYR A 43 -17.91 -33.43 -18.85
CA TYR A 43 -19.30 -33.02 -19.02
C TYR A 43 -19.61 -32.36 -20.38
N SER A 44 -18.61 -31.76 -21.04
CA SER A 44 -18.84 -30.99 -22.27
C SER A 44 -18.15 -31.62 -23.49
N PRO A 45 -18.92 -32.27 -24.41
CA PRO A 45 -18.36 -32.82 -25.65
C PRO A 45 -17.81 -31.73 -26.58
N LYS A 46 -18.33 -30.48 -26.49
CA LYS A 46 -17.77 -29.32 -27.21
C LYS A 46 -16.40 -28.90 -26.69
N TYR A 47 -16.14 -29.06 -25.39
CA TYR A 47 -14.84 -28.76 -24.80
C TYR A 47 -13.77 -29.78 -25.22
N ARG A 48 -14.19 -30.97 -25.67
CA ARG A 48 -13.32 -32.03 -26.19
C ARG A 48 -12.79 -31.75 -27.60
N SER A 49 -13.49 -30.95 -28.41
CA SER A 49 -13.03 -30.50 -29.73
C SER A 49 -12.30 -29.14 -29.70
N LEU A 50 -12.23 -28.50 -28.53
CA LEU A 50 -11.50 -27.25 -28.35
C LEU A 50 -9.99 -27.45 -28.51
N THR A 51 -9.33 -26.47 -29.15
CA THR A 51 -7.88 -26.49 -29.39
C THR A 51 -7.09 -26.52 -28.08
N VAL A 52 -5.91 -27.16 -28.10
CA VAL A 52 -5.04 -27.27 -26.93
C VAL A 52 -4.66 -25.89 -26.38
N GLN A 53 -4.40 -24.92 -27.27
CA GLN A 53 -4.06 -23.54 -26.91
C GLN A 53 -5.16 -22.85 -26.08
N PHE A 54 -6.42 -23.07 -26.42
CA PHE A 54 -7.53 -22.46 -25.71
C PHE A 54 -7.75 -23.09 -24.32
N ARG A 55 -7.43 -24.39 -24.17
CA ARG A 55 -7.49 -25.08 -22.87
C ARG A 55 -6.44 -24.53 -21.91
N THR A 56 -5.22 -24.34 -22.38
CA THR A 56 -4.14 -23.75 -21.58
C THR A 56 -4.43 -22.29 -21.22
N PHE A 57 -5.06 -21.54 -22.13
CA PHE A 57 -5.49 -20.17 -21.84
C PHE A 57 -6.49 -20.11 -20.67
N ILE A 58 -7.49 -21.00 -20.66
CA ILE A 58 -8.45 -21.06 -19.56
C ILE A 58 -7.78 -21.46 -18.24
N GLN A 59 -6.86 -22.42 -18.27
CA GLN A 59 -6.09 -22.79 -17.06
C GLN A 59 -5.27 -21.61 -16.51
N LEU A 60 -4.57 -20.88 -17.40
CA LEU A 60 -3.82 -19.68 -17.01
C LEU A 60 -4.73 -18.60 -16.44
N ALA A 61 -5.94 -18.42 -17.00
CA ALA A 61 -6.90 -17.47 -16.48
C ALA A 61 -7.27 -17.76 -15.01
N PHE A 62 -7.46 -19.04 -14.64
CA PHE A 62 -7.70 -19.41 -13.24
C PHE A 62 -6.50 -19.14 -12.33
N VAL A 63 -5.28 -19.42 -12.80
CA VAL A 63 -4.05 -19.17 -12.03
C VAL A 63 -3.85 -17.67 -11.78
N ILE A 64 -3.94 -16.86 -12.83
CA ILE A 64 -3.74 -15.41 -12.74
C ILE A 64 -4.83 -14.77 -11.88
N THR A 65 -6.09 -15.16 -12.09
CA THR A 65 -7.20 -14.64 -11.29
C THR A 65 -7.08 -15.04 -9.82
N GLY A 66 -6.71 -16.29 -9.54
CA GLY A 66 -6.47 -16.77 -8.18
C GLY A 66 -5.33 -16.03 -7.49
N ALA A 67 -4.22 -15.79 -8.19
CA ALA A 67 -3.10 -15.01 -7.69
C ALA A 67 -3.51 -13.57 -7.37
N CYS A 68 -4.14 -12.86 -8.33
CA CYS A 68 -4.59 -11.47 -8.12
C CYS A 68 -5.55 -11.36 -6.94
N TRP A 69 -6.52 -12.27 -6.80
CA TRP A 69 -7.49 -12.17 -5.71
C TRP A 69 -6.84 -12.24 -4.32
N VAL A 70 -5.88 -13.15 -4.11
CA VAL A 70 -5.19 -13.25 -2.82
C VAL A 70 -4.26 -12.07 -2.60
N ILE A 71 -3.55 -11.64 -3.63
CA ILE A 71 -2.69 -10.45 -3.61
C ILE A 71 -3.49 -9.22 -3.17
N ASP A 72 -4.64 -8.97 -3.80
CA ASP A 72 -5.48 -7.79 -3.50
C ASP A 72 -5.98 -7.81 -2.05
N ASN A 73 -6.49 -8.95 -1.57
CA ASN A 73 -6.94 -9.06 -0.17
C ASN A 73 -5.81 -8.78 0.82
N ASN A 74 -4.63 -9.31 0.54
CA ASN A 74 -3.46 -9.15 1.38
C ASN A 74 -2.95 -7.69 1.37
N LEU A 75 -2.94 -7.04 0.21
CA LEU A 75 -2.62 -5.62 0.06
C LEU A 75 -3.58 -4.73 0.85
N LEU A 76 -4.89 -4.97 0.75
CA LEU A 76 -5.88 -4.24 1.53
C LEU A 76 -5.68 -4.43 3.04
N ALA A 77 -5.35 -5.65 3.48
CA ALA A 77 -5.07 -5.91 4.88
C ALA A 77 -3.81 -5.16 5.36
N TYR A 78 -2.76 -5.15 4.55
CA TYR A 78 -1.52 -4.43 4.82
C TYR A 78 -1.72 -2.91 4.89
N GLU A 79 -2.50 -2.34 3.97
CA GLU A 79 -2.82 -0.91 3.98
C GLU A 79 -3.61 -0.51 5.24
N ARG A 80 -4.56 -1.34 5.67
CA ARG A 80 -5.32 -1.12 6.91
C ARG A 80 -4.40 -1.14 8.14
N GLN A 81 -3.40 -2.02 8.17
CA GLN A 81 -2.41 -2.06 9.26
C GLN A 81 -1.57 -0.79 9.28
N ILE A 82 -0.98 -0.39 8.14
CA ILE A 82 -0.21 0.86 8.03
C ILE A 82 -1.06 2.06 8.45
N SER A 83 -2.32 2.11 8.05
CA SER A 83 -3.22 3.21 8.39
C SER A 83 -3.47 3.32 9.91
N ARG A 84 -3.56 2.18 10.60
CA ARG A 84 -3.71 2.13 12.07
C ARG A 84 -2.43 2.58 12.77
N GLU A 85 -1.28 2.06 12.37
CA GLU A 85 0.01 2.46 12.91
C GLU A 85 0.25 3.96 12.75
N GLN A 86 -0.06 4.52 11.58
CA GLN A 86 0.06 5.96 11.35
C GLN A 86 -0.88 6.77 12.25
N ARG A 87 -2.08 6.27 12.54
CA ARG A 87 -3.03 6.92 13.43
C ARG A 87 -2.51 6.92 14.87
N GLU A 88 -2.02 5.78 15.35
CA GLU A 88 -1.44 5.65 16.69
C GLU A 88 -0.21 6.54 16.88
N LEU A 89 0.69 6.59 15.88
CA LEU A 89 1.84 7.49 15.91
C LEU A 89 1.45 8.97 15.97
N ARG A 90 0.36 9.37 15.30
CA ARG A 90 -0.14 10.75 15.39
C ARG A 90 -0.73 11.05 16.77
N ILE A 91 -1.50 10.11 17.33
CA ILE A 91 -2.09 10.25 18.67
C ILE A 91 -0.97 10.37 19.71
N LYS A 92 0.01 9.46 19.67
CA LYS A 92 1.16 9.51 20.58
C LYS A 92 1.92 10.84 20.49
N LYS A 93 2.18 11.34 19.28
CA LYS A 93 2.79 12.67 19.09
C LYS A 93 1.94 13.80 19.67
N MET A 94 0.62 13.74 19.55
CA MET A 94 -0.27 14.74 20.14
C MET A 94 -0.27 14.66 21.68
N GLU A 95 -0.24 13.45 22.24
CA GLU A 95 -0.13 13.23 23.69
C GLU A 95 1.21 13.74 24.24
N ASP A 96 2.32 13.43 23.56
CA ASP A 96 3.65 13.91 23.92
C ASP A 96 3.69 15.45 23.92
N LEU A 97 3.16 16.10 22.87
CA LEU A 97 3.07 17.56 22.78
C LEU A 97 2.16 18.17 23.87
N ALA A 98 1.04 17.50 24.20
CA ALA A 98 0.16 17.93 25.27
C ALA A 98 0.83 17.81 26.64
N ASN A 99 1.54 16.72 26.89
CA ASN A 99 2.28 16.49 28.13
C ASN A 99 3.41 17.52 28.31
N ASP A 100 4.16 17.83 27.24
CA ASP A 100 5.15 18.91 27.23
C ASP A 100 4.53 20.28 27.53
N TYR A 101 3.31 20.53 27.04
CA TYR A 101 2.57 21.76 27.35
C TYR A 101 2.13 21.83 28.82
N TYR A 102 1.62 20.74 29.40
CA TYR A 102 1.21 20.69 30.80
C TYR A 102 2.40 20.81 31.78
N THR A 103 3.53 20.16 31.47
CA THR A 103 4.75 20.26 32.27
C THR A 103 5.33 21.67 32.25
N PHE A 104 5.22 22.39 31.12
CA PHE A 104 5.54 23.82 31.05
C PHE A 104 4.61 24.67 31.93
N ALA A 105 3.28 24.49 31.80
CA ALA A 105 2.29 25.31 32.51
C ALA A 105 2.33 25.16 34.03
N SER A 106 2.86 24.04 34.53
CA SER A 106 3.00 23.74 35.97
C SER A 106 4.29 24.27 36.60
N GLN A 107 5.26 24.77 35.82
CA GLN A 107 6.48 25.39 36.37
C GLN A 107 6.36 26.92 36.47
N PRO A 108 6.51 27.52 37.68
CA PRO A 108 6.57 28.96 37.84
C PRO A 108 7.89 29.50 37.27
N GLY A 109 7.84 30.11 36.08
CA GLY A 109 9.00 30.76 35.43
C GLY A 109 9.67 30.00 34.28
N GLY A 110 9.05 28.92 33.77
CA GLY A 110 9.60 28.15 32.64
C GLY A 110 9.72 28.95 31.34
N LYS A 111 10.72 28.64 30.51
CA LYS A 111 10.81 29.15 29.11
C LYS A 111 9.87 28.34 28.21
N LYS A 112 9.16 29.04 27.32
CA LYS A 112 8.17 28.45 26.40
C LYS A 112 8.79 27.26 25.63
N PRO A 113 8.13 26.09 25.58
CA PRO A 113 8.69 24.93 24.89
C PRO A 113 8.86 25.28 23.40
N ALA A 114 10.02 24.89 22.86
CA ALA A 114 10.40 25.15 21.47
C ALA A 114 9.29 24.71 20.50
N GLY A 115 8.68 23.53 20.72
CA GLY A 115 7.58 22.98 19.94
C GLY A 115 6.20 23.62 20.23
N THR A 116 6.11 24.94 20.28
CA THR A 116 4.80 25.63 20.30
C THR A 116 4.02 25.23 19.04
N VAL A 117 2.69 25.12 19.10
CA VAL A 117 1.79 24.90 17.94
C VAL A 117 2.16 25.79 16.74
N SER A 118 2.76 26.96 16.98
CA SER A 118 3.34 27.85 15.97
C SER A 118 4.48 27.22 15.15
N GLN A 119 5.39 26.43 15.74
CA GLN A 119 6.43 25.70 14.99
C GLN A 119 5.85 24.53 14.20
N ALA A 120 4.88 23.78 14.76
CA ALA A 120 4.20 22.73 14.00
C ALA A 120 3.38 23.31 12.82
N VAL A 121 2.77 24.48 13.00
CA VAL A 121 2.05 25.22 11.95
C VAL A 121 3.01 25.90 10.96
N GLU A 122 4.18 26.36 11.41
CA GLU A 122 5.25 26.86 10.53
C GLU A 122 5.90 25.73 9.73
N ASP A 123 6.14 24.57 10.31
CA ASP A 123 6.66 23.40 9.59
C ASP A 123 5.64 22.89 8.57
N LEU A 124 4.34 22.97 8.88
CA LEU A 124 3.24 22.71 7.93
C LEU A 124 3.17 23.78 6.82
N LYS A 125 3.42 25.06 7.10
CA LYS A 125 3.46 26.14 6.10
C LYS A 125 4.75 26.15 5.26
N ALA A 126 5.87 25.78 5.85
CA ALA A 126 7.17 25.66 5.17
C ALA A 126 7.16 24.47 4.21
N THR A 127 6.50 23.36 4.58
CA THR A 127 6.28 22.23 3.67
C THR A 127 5.32 22.55 2.52
N GLU A 128 4.37 23.46 2.70
CA GLU A 128 3.50 23.97 1.63
C GLU A 128 4.25 24.88 0.63
N LYS A 129 5.13 25.78 1.12
CA LYS A 129 5.95 26.66 0.25
C LYS A 129 6.97 25.92 -0.62
N ILE A 130 7.50 24.78 -0.15
CA ILE A 130 8.41 23.93 -0.93
C ILE A 130 7.65 23.17 -2.03
N ALA A 131 6.38 22.78 -1.79
CA ALA A 131 5.53 22.15 -2.80
C ALA A 131 5.17 23.10 -3.96
N THR A 132 4.95 24.39 -3.67
CA THR A 132 4.62 25.39 -4.69
C THR A 132 5.84 25.81 -5.54
N SER A 133 7.05 25.75 -5.00
CA SER A 133 8.28 26.09 -5.74
C SER A 133 8.84 24.94 -6.60
N ALA A 134 8.52 23.68 -6.29
CA ALA A 134 8.87 22.53 -7.13
C ALA A 134 7.91 22.32 -8.32
N SER A 135 6.76 23.00 -8.34
CA SER A 135 5.77 22.94 -9.44
C SER A 135 6.04 23.96 -10.58
N VAL A 136 7.03 24.86 -10.43
CA VAL A 136 7.33 25.92 -11.42
C VAL A 136 8.77 25.77 -11.94
N ALA A 137 9.13 24.57 -12.39
CA ALA A 137 10.26 24.38 -13.28
C ALA A 137 9.71 23.85 -14.62
N PRO A 138 9.51 24.71 -15.65
CA PRO A 138 9.15 24.22 -16.96
C PRO A 138 10.32 23.39 -17.50
N ALA A 139 10.00 22.15 -17.88
CA ALA A 139 10.91 21.25 -18.55
C ALA A 139 11.56 21.95 -19.75
N GLN A 140 12.88 22.19 -19.65
CA GLN A 140 13.70 22.44 -20.84
C GLN A 140 13.73 21.13 -21.65
N SER A 141 12.99 21.09 -22.76
CA SER A 141 13.20 20.09 -23.80
C SER A 141 14.34 20.57 -24.71
N SER A 142 15.50 19.93 -24.59
CA SER A 142 16.63 20.06 -25.52
C SER A 142 17.18 18.65 -25.78
N SER A 143 16.95 18.17 -27.00
CA SER A 143 17.75 17.18 -27.77
C SER A 143 16.89 16.86 -29.01
N GLU A 144 17.26 17.32 -30.20
CA GLU A 144 18.24 16.66 -31.10
C GLU A 144 17.78 15.27 -31.57
#